data_AF-A0A9E4QLA6-F1
#
_entry.id   AF-A0A9E4QLA6-F1
#
_cell.length_a   1.000
_cell.length_b   1.000
_cell.length_c   1.000
_cell.angle_alpha   90.00
_cell.angle_beta   90.00
_cell.angle_gamma   90.00
#
_symmetry.space_group_name_H-M   'P 1'
#
loop_
_entity.id
_entity.type
_entity.pdbx_description
1 polymer ?
#
loop_
_entity_poly.entity_id
_entity_poly.type
_entity_poly.pdbx_seq_one_letter_code
_entity_poly.pdbx_strand_id
1 'polypeptide(L)'
;EDGARSGAYWGISTDIANYHLADSLEAPVNKTSALAKVPIRLKRLSSKTQERLINWGYAVCDAAMRKHVDQGASPPQGFPYPAEGVG
;
A
#
# COMPACT_ATOMS: atom_id res chain seq x y z
N GLU A 1 6.11 4.27 32.58
CA GLU A 1 5.85 4.34 31.12
C GLU A 1 4.36 4.27 30.89
N ASP A 2 3.79 5.18 30.10
CA ASP A 2 2.34 5.38 29.93
C ASP A 2 1.64 4.37 29.00
N GLY A 3 2.30 3.26 28.65
CA GLY A 3 1.75 2.18 27.81
C GLY A 3 1.48 2.56 26.34
N ALA A 4 1.59 3.82 25.95
CA ALA A 4 1.36 4.29 24.59
C ALA A 4 2.40 3.72 23.61
N ARG A 5 1.92 3.14 22.50
CA ARG A 5 2.74 2.64 21.40
C ARG A 5 2.51 3.52 20.17
N SER A 6 3.59 4.00 19.58
CA SER A 6 3.55 4.70 18.29
C SER A 6 3.65 3.68 17.16
N GLY A 7 2.94 3.92 16.06
CA GLY A 7 2.90 3.03 14.92
C GLY A 7 2.00 3.54 13.80
N ALA A 8 1.89 2.75 12.75
CA ALA A 8 1.01 3.02 11.63
C ALA A 8 0.08 1.82 11.39
N TYR A 9 -1.16 2.11 11.01
CA TYR A 9 -2.12 1.12 10.54
C TYR A 9 -2.56 1.52 9.14
N TRP A 10 -2.67 0.53 8.26
CA TRP A 10 -3.17 0.70 6.91
C TRP A 10 -4.01 -0.51 6.51
N GLY A 11 -4.96 -0.30 5.61
CA GLY A 11 -5.88 -1.33 5.15
C GLY A 11 -6.00 -1.34 3.64
N ILE A 12 -6.62 -2.40 3.11
CA ILE A 12 -6.77 -2.59 1.66
C ILE A 12 -7.66 -1.53 1.00
N SER A 13 -8.53 -0.86 1.76
CA SER A 13 -9.45 0.17 1.28
C SER A 13 -8.94 1.60 1.54
N THR A 14 -7.70 1.77 2.01
CA THR A 14 -7.12 3.10 2.26
C THR A 14 -6.98 3.88 0.95
N ASP A 15 -7.29 5.17 0.97
CA ASP A 15 -6.86 6.10 -0.07
C ASP A 15 -5.48 6.66 0.30
N ILE A 16 -4.47 6.33 -0.51
CA ILE A 16 -3.07 6.72 -0.27
C ILE A 16 -2.88 8.24 -0.30
N ALA A 17 -3.76 8.99 -1.01
CA ALA A 17 -3.66 10.44 -1.11
C ALA A 17 -3.86 11.12 0.26
N ASN A 18 -4.55 10.47 1.20
CA ASN A 18 -4.75 10.99 2.56
C ASN A 18 -3.47 11.04 3.40
N TYR A 19 -2.38 10.39 2.98
CA TYR A 19 -1.08 10.55 3.63
C TYR A 19 -0.38 11.86 3.24
N HIS A 20 -0.82 12.52 2.17
CA HIS A 20 -0.30 13.80 1.68
C HIS A 20 1.23 13.79 1.41
N LEU A 21 1.73 12.68 0.86
CA LEU A 21 3.11 12.55 0.41
C LEU A 21 3.23 12.90 -1.07
N ALA A 22 4.17 13.79 -1.41
CA ALA A 22 4.38 14.25 -2.77
C ALA A 22 5.00 13.18 -3.70
N ASP A 23 5.67 12.19 -3.11
CA ASP A 23 6.48 11.16 -3.76
C ASP A 23 6.03 9.74 -3.33
N SER A 24 4.72 9.56 -3.16
CA SER A 24 4.14 8.22 -3.00
C SER A 24 4.15 7.46 -4.34
N LEU A 25 4.22 6.13 -4.27
CA LEU A 25 4.08 5.28 -5.46
C LEU A 25 2.71 5.49 -6.11
N GLU A 26 2.67 5.45 -7.44
CA GLU A 26 1.43 5.69 -8.21
C GLU A 26 0.40 4.58 -7.95
N ALA A 27 -0.58 4.88 -7.09
CA ALA A 27 -1.65 3.97 -6.73
C ALA A 27 -3.03 4.66 -6.85
N PRO A 28 -3.56 4.83 -8.08
CA PRO A 28 -4.82 5.52 -8.31
C PRO A 28 -5.99 4.83 -7.59
N VAL A 29 -6.83 5.62 -6.91
CA VAL A 29 -7.90 5.11 -6.04
C VAL A 29 -8.88 4.17 -6.76
N ASN A 30 -9.12 4.38 -8.05
CA ASN A 30 -9.98 3.52 -8.87
C ASN A 30 -9.40 2.12 -9.06
N LYS A 31 -8.07 2.00 -9.23
CA LYS A 31 -7.37 0.72 -9.39
C LYS A 31 -7.27 -0.02 -8.05
N THR A 32 -6.87 0.68 -6.98
CA THR A 32 -6.76 0.08 -5.65
C THR A 32 -8.13 -0.31 -5.09
N SER A 33 -9.18 0.45 -5.38
CA SER A 33 -10.58 0.07 -5.05
C SER A 33 -11.03 -1.21 -5.75
N ALA A 34 -10.53 -1.50 -6.95
CA ALA A 34 -10.79 -2.77 -7.63
C ALA A 34 -10.06 -3.93 -6.93
N LEU A 35 -8.82 -3.72 -6.49
CA LEU A 35 -8.06 -4.70 -5.71
C LEU A 35 -8.71 -5.00 -4.35
N ALA A 36 -9.26 -4.00 -3.67
CA ALA A 36 -9.98 -4.16 -2.41
C ALA A 36 -11.23 -5.05 -2.52
N LYS A 37 -11.79 -5.20 -3.73
CA LYS A 37 -12.95 -6.05 -4.01
C LYS A 37 -12.57 -7.48 -4.39
N VAL A 38 -11.28 -7.79 -4.54
CA VAL A 38 -10.82 -9.15 -4.88
C VAL A 38 -11.20 -10.12 -3.75
N PRO A 39 -11.97 -11.19 -4.04
CA PRO A 39 -12.37 -12.14 -3.01
C PRO A 39 -11.17 -12.96 -2.51
N ILE A 40 -10.81 -12.81 -1.24
CA ILE A 40 -9.70 -13.53 -0.58
C ILE A 40 -10.07 -14.93 -0.07
N ARG A 41 -11.05 -15.59 -0.69
CA ARG A 41 -11.64 -16.85 -0.19
C ARG A 41 -10.76 -18.07 -0.45
N LEU A 42 -9.66 -18.29 0.29
CA LEU A 42 -8.77 -19.49 0.33
C LEU A 42 -8.41 -20.18 -1.02
N LYS A 43 -8.80 -19.60 -2.15
CA LYS A 43 -8.60 -20.05 -3.51
C LYS A 43 -7.33 -19.39 -4.01
N ARG A 44 -6.61 -20.14 -4.83
CA ARG A 44 -5.43 -19.62 -5.52
C ARG A 44 -5.82 -18.39 -6.34
N LEU A 45 -5.12 -17.29 -6.11
CA LEU A 45 -5.17 -16.10 -6.96
C LEU A 45 -4.27 -16.31 -8.18
N SER A 46 -4.59 -15.64 -9.29
CA SER A 46 -3.63 -15.55 -10.41
C SER A 46 -2.37 -14.81 -9.96
N SER A 47 -1.20 -15.15 -10.51
CA SER A 47 0.06 -14.46 -10.18
C SER A 47 -0.07 -12.96 -10.36
N LYS A 48 -0.68 -12.54 -11.48
CA LYS A 48 -0.99 -11.13 -11.79
C LYS A 48 -1.80 -10.45 -10.68
N THR A 49 -2.88 -11.06 -10.20
CA THR A 49 -3.70 -10.49 -9.11
C THR A 49 -2.89 -10.43 -7.81
N GLN A 50 -2.11 -11.47 -7.50
CA GLN A 50 -1.29 -11.53 -6.31
C GLN A 50 -0.20 -10.46 -6.30
N GLU A 51 0.52 -10.27 -7.40
CA GLU A 51 1.57 -9.27 -7.56
C GLU A 51 1.02 -7.85 -7.41
N ARG A 52 -0.16 -7.56 -7.97
CA ARG A 52 -0.85 -6.27 -7.80
C ARG A 52 -1.27 -6.02 -6.35
N LEU A 53 -1.76 -7.05 -5.65
CA LEU A 53 -2.07 -6.96 -4.22
C LEU A 53 -0.83 -6.71 -3.38
N ILE A 54 0.30 -7.35 -3.72
CA ILE A 54 1.59 -7.11 -3.05
C ILE A 54 2.05 -5.68 -3.30
N ASN A 55 2.01 -5.19 -4.54
CA ASN A 55 2.35 -3.81 -4.89
C ASN A 55 1.49 -2.80 -4.13
N TRP A 56 0.18 -3.04 -4.03
CA TRP A 56 -0.71 -2.18 -3.27
C TRP A 56 -0.37 -2.18 -1.78
N GLY A 57 -0.24 -3.35 -1.16
CA GLY A 57 0.13 -3.48 0.24
C GLY A 57 1.46 -2.81 0.56
N TYR A 58 2.44 -2.91 -0.35
CA TYR A 58 3.73 -2.24 -0.24
C TYR A 58 3.62 -0.72 -0.30
N ALA A 59 2.91 -0.17 -1.29
CA ALA A 59 2.77 1.28 -1.46
C ALA A 59 2.04 1.94 -0.29
N VAL A 60 0.95 1.34 0.19
CA VAL A 60 0.21 1.90 1.34
C VAL A 60 1.00 1.76 2.65
N CYS A 61 1.78 0.69 2.81
CA CYS A 61 2.71 0.50 3.93
C CYS A 61 3.77 1.60 3.94
N ASP A 62 4.46 1.81 2.81
CA ASP A 62 5.45 2.87 2.67
C ASP A 62 4.87 4.24 3.07
N ALA A 63 3.73 4.61 2.49
CA ALA A 63 3.11 5.89 2.78
C ALA A 63 2.70 6.05 4.25
N ALA A 64 2.15 5.01 4.87
CA ALA A 64 1.76 5.03 6.26
C ALA A 64 2.97 5.13 7.20
N MET A 65 4.04 4.39 6.90
CA MET A 65 5.29 4.42 7.66
C MET A 65 5.96 5.79 7.55
N ARG A 66 6.09 6.33 6.33
CA ARG A 66 6.66 7.66 6.11
C ARG A 66 5.83 8.77 6.72
N LYS A 67 4.51 8.64 6.77
CA LYS A 67 3.65 9.65 7.42
C LYS A 67 3.75 9.63 8.94
N HIS A 68 3.72 8.45 9.56
CA HIS A 68 3.44 8.32 10.99
C HIS A 68 4.62 7.84 11.84
N VAL A 69 5.60 7.16 11.25
CA VAL A 69 6.68 6.49 12.00
C VAL A 69 8.05 7.06 11.65
N ASP A 70 8.38 7.14 10.36
CA ASP A 70 9.70 7.59 9.89
C ASP A 70 9.57 8.62 8.75
N GLN A 71 9.34 9.88 9.14
CA GLN A 71 9.17 11.00 8.21
C GLN A 71 10.42 11.38 7.43
N GLY A 72 11.60 10.86 7.83
CA GLY A 72 12.87 11.09 7.16
C GLY A 72 13.24 10.02 6.13
N ALA A 73 12.48 8.92 6.06
CA ALA A 73 12.76 7.84 5.13
C ALA A 73 12.62 8.30 3.67
N SER A 74 13.57 7.88 2.84
CA SER A 74 13.53 8.13 1.40
C SER A 74 12.36 7.40 0.74
N PRO A 75 11.77 7.95 -0.32
CA PRO A 75 10.74 7.25 -1.08
C PRO A 75 11.29 5.95 -1.69
N PRO A 76 10.44 4.94 -1.87
CA PRO A 76 10.84 3.68 -2.49
C PRO A 76 11.18 3.91 -3.96
N GLN A 77 12.15 3.15 -4.48
CA GLN A 77 12.59 3.26 -5.87
C GLN A 77 11.56 2.74 -6.88
N GLY A 78 10.58 1.95 -6.43
CA GLY A 78 9.53 1.40 -7.26
C GLY A 78 8.72 0.32 -6.55
N PHE A 79 7.82 -0.30 -7.31
CA PHE A 79 7.06 -1.45 -6.84
C PHE A 79 7.92 -2.73 -6.77
N PRO A 80 7.62 -3.66 -5.85
CA PRO A 80 8.22 -5.01 -5.86
C PRO A 80 8.02 -5.76 -7.19
N TYR A 81 6.87 -5.56 -7.85
CA TYR A 81 6.57 -6.08 -9.19
C TYR A 81 6.27 -4.94 -10.18
N PRO A 82 7.30 -4.26 -10.73
CA PRO A 82 7.11 -3.07 -11.56
C PRO A 82 6.25 -3.29 -12.81
N ALA A 83 6.32 -4.49 -13.40
CA ALA A 83 5.59 -4.83 -14.62
C ALA A 83 4.06 -4.82 -14.44
N GLU A 84 3.57 -5.00 -13.22
CA GLU A 84 2.13 -5.12 -12.94
C GLU A 84 1.50 -3.88 -12.32
N GLY A 85 2.28 -3.06 -11.60
CA GLY A 85 1.77 -1.92 -10.84
C GLY A 85 0.59 -2.31 -9.94
N VAL A 86 -0.46 -1.48 -9.90
CA VAL A 86 -1.69 -1.77 -9.12
C VAL A 86 -2.93 -2.04 -9.98
N GLY A 87 -2.80 -2.18 -11.31
CA GLY A 87 -3.96 -2.36 -12.19
C GLY A 87 -3.69 -2.17 -13.66
#